data_AF-H0A5B3-F1
#
_entry.id   AF-H0A5B3-F1
#
_cell.length_a   1.000
_cell.length_b   1.000
_cell.length_c   1.000
_cell.angle_alpha   90.00
_cell.angle_beta   90.00
_cell.angle_gamma   90.00
#
_symmetry.space_group_name_H-M   'P 1'
#
loop_
_entity.id
_entity.type
_entity.pdbx_description
1 polymer ?
#
loop_
_entity_poly.entity_id
_entity_poly.type
_entity_poly.pdbx_seq_one_letter_code
_entity_poly.pdbx_strand_id
1 'polypeptide(L)'
;MDAVHLSTGGLRVTPYPLSSEQLALKALTRNLIDKLGGLDAAASCCRVGRSQLANYCSPHHDQFLPIDILQRLERVAEDAALTEELLRQHGLVAVRPQGSPAASILSGLALLAAEMSDLHRVSAEGMEDGQLCRDDKLRIERELQDVIRQASGLMADIHARLARAAAAFPGRP
;
A
#
# COMPACT_ATOMS: atom_id res chain seq x y z
N MET A 1 62.05 -2.10 9.23
CA MET A 1 60.71 -1.95 9.83
C MET A 1 60.12 -0.68 9.25
N ASP A 2 59.54 -0.79 8.04
CA ASP A 2 58.92 0.35 7.36
C ASP A 2 57.40 0.20 7.43
N ALA A 3 56.77 1.13 8.12
CA ALA A 3 55.33 1.21 8.25
C ALA A 3 54.75 1.79 6.95
N VAL A 4 54.03 0.95 6.21
CA VAL A 4 53.26 1.37 5.02
C VAL A 4 52.07 2.21 5.50
N HIS A 5 52.14 3.51 5.22
CA HIS A 5 51.04 4.45 5.39
C HIS A 5 49.97 4.13 4.33
N LEU A 6 48.93 3.37 4.69
CA LEU A 6 47.75 3.20 3.84
C LEU A 6 46.87 4.45 3.97
N SER A 7 46.94 5.30 2.95
CA SER A 7 46.00 6.40 2.73
C SER A 7 44.61 5.82 2.46
N THR A 8 43.66 6.04 3.38
CA THR A 8 42.25 5.75 3.18
C THR A 8 41.68 6.72 2.15
N GLY A 9 41.92 6.42 0.87
CA GLY A 9 41.24 7.05 -0.25
C GLY A 9 39.75 6.72 -0.18
N GLY A 10 38.95 7.67 0.32
CA GLY A 10 37.50 7.55 0.33
C GLY A 10 36.98 7.34 -1.09
N LEU A 11 36.36 6.19 -1.35
CA LEU A 11 35.54 6.01 -2.54
C LEU A 11 34.47 7.09 -2.52
N ARG A 12 34.60 8.08 -3.41
CA ARG A 12 33.48 8.94 -3.76
C ARG A 12 32.50 8.07 -4.53
N VAL A 13 31.49 7.54 -3.84
CA VAL A 13 30.30 6.98 -4.48
C VAL A 13 29.65 8.15 -5.21
N THR A 14 29.85 8.22 -6.52
CA THR A 14 29.07 9.13 -7.36
C THR A 14 27.61 8.72 -7.23
N PRO A 15 26.66 9.64 -6.92
CA PRO A 15 25.26 9.27 -6.81
C PRO A 15 24.84 8.66 -8.14
N TYR A 16 24.41 7.39 -8.11
CA TYR A 16 23.78 6.77 -9.25
C TYR A 16 22.54 7.59 -9.61
N PRO A 17 22.30 7.94 -10.89
CA PRO A 17 21.10 8.68 -11.27
C PRO A 17 19.86 7.90 -10.82
N LEU A 18 18.90 8.59 -10.20
CA LEU A 18 17.68 7.96 -9.72
C LEU A 18 16.96 7.24 -10.87
N SER A 19 16.49 6.02 -10.62
CA SER A 19 15.64 5.30 -11.57
C SER A 19 14.29 6.02 -11.76
N SER A 20 13.57 5.70 -12.83
CA SER A 20 12.21 6.22 -13.05
C SER A 20 11.26 5.91 -11.87
N GLU A 21 11.41 4.73 -11.27
CA GLU A 21 10.66 4.30 -10.08
C GLU A 21 11.01 5.15 -8.86
N GLN A 22 12.29 5.41 -8.65
CA GLN A 22 12.76 6.29 -7.58
C GLN A 22 12.28 7.74 -7.77
N LEU A 23 12.28 8.25 -9.00
CA LEU A 23 11.73 9.57 -9.32
C LEU A 23 10.21 9.64 -9.07
N ALA A 24 9.47 8.56 -9.33
CA ALA A 24 8.05 8.46 -9.01
C ALA A 24 7.82 8.57 -7.50
N LEU A 25 8.62 7.88 -6.68
CA LEU A 25 8.55 7.99 -5.21
C LEU A 25 8.85 9.42 -4.72
N LYS A 26 9.81 10.12 -5.33
CA LYS A 26 10.11 11.53 -5.03
C LYS A 26 8.92 12.44 -5.36
N ALA A 27 8.28 12.23 -6.50
CA ALA A 27 7.11 12.99 -6.92
C ALA A 27 5.90 12.73 -6.00
N LEU A 28 5.62 11.48 -5.67
CA LEU A 28 4.54 11.13 -4.73
C LEU A 28 4.78 11.69 -3.33
N THR A 29 6.03 11.69 -2.85
CA THR A 29 6.40 12.34 -1.59
C THR A 29 6.06 13.83 -1.61
N ARG A 30 6.33 14.52 -2.73
CA ARG A 30 5.98 15.93 -2.89
C ARG A 30 4.47 16.13 -2.88
N ASN A 31 3.72 15.34 -3.65
CA ASN A 31 2.27 15.43 -3.71
C ASN A 31 1.61 15.20 -2.34
N LEU A 32 2.12 14.24 -1.56
CA LEU A 32 1.64 13.97 -0.21
C LEU A 32 1.87 15.16 0.72
N ILE A 33 3.05 15.80 0.64
CA ILE A 33 3.36 17.01 1.41
C ILE A 33 2.48 18.18 0.98
N ASP A 34 2.26 18.37 -0.32
CA ASP A 34 1.40 19.42 -0.84
C ASP A 34 -0.06 19.24 -0.38
N LYS A 35 -0.56 18.00 -0.38
CA LYS A 35 -1.89 17.65 0.14
C LYS A 35 -2.06 17.98 1.64
N LEU A 36 -0.98 17.95 2.41
CA LEU A 36 -0.97 18.33 3.82
C LEU A 36 -0.90 19.85 4.05
N GLY A 37 -0.77 20.66 3.00
CA GLY A 37 -0.59 22.12 3.11
C GLY A 37 0.87 22.56 3.03
N GLY A 38 1.75 21.71 2.50
CA GLY A 38 3.16 22.03 2.25
C GLY A 38 4.11 21.62 3.38
N LEU A 39 5.39 21.96 3.21
CA LEU A 39 6.49 21.48 4.05
C LEU A 39 6.35 21.85 5.53
N ASP A 40 5.82 23.03 5.85
CA ASP A 40 5.68 23.50 7.24
C ASP A 40 4.58 22.73 7.99
N ALA A 41 3.45 22.47 7.31
CA ALA A 41 2.38 21.64 7.85
C ALA A 41 2.84 20.18 8.03
N ALA A 42 3.53 19.61 7.04
CA ALA A 42 4.10 18.27 7.13
C ALA A 42 5.16 18.14 8.23
N ALA A 43 5.99 19.17 8.44
CA ALA A 43 6.97 19.18 9.53
C ALA A 43 6.31 19.20 10.91
N SER A 44 5.17 19.88 11.07
CA SER A 44 4.46 19.99 12.35
C SER A 44 3.95 18.64 12.89
N CYS A 45 3.72 17.67 12.02
CA CYS A 45 3.24 16.35 12.40
C CYS A 45 4.32 15.27 12.42
N CYS A 46 5.59 15.60 12.12
CA CYS A 46 6.70 14.66 11.99
C CYS A 46 7.91 15.01 12.89
N ARG A 47 8.87 14.08 13.01
CA ARG A 47 10.09 14.28 13.81
C ARG A 47 11.20 15.10 13.11
N VAL A 48 10.99 15.52 11.86
CA VAL A 48 11.99 16.22 11.04
C VAL A 48 11.46 17.58 10.59
N GLY A 49 12.37 18.53 10.41
CA GLY A 49 12.03 19.88 9.97
C GLY A 49 11.87 20.02 8.45
N ARG A 50 11.40 21.20 8.04
CA ARG A 50 11.16 21.64 6.65
C ARG A 50 12.30 21.28 5.68
N SER A 51 13.55 21.61 6.02
CA SER A 51 14.70 21.40 5.13
C SER A 51 14.93 19.92 4.83
N GLN A 52 14.75 19.05 5.83
CA GLN A 52 14.94 17.62 5.66
C GLN A 52 13.83 17.01 4.79
N LEU A 53 12.58 17.46 4.97
CA LEU A 53 11.47 17.07 4.09
C LEU A 53 11.69 17.52 2.64
N ALA A 54 12.21 18.73 2.44
CA ALA A 54 12.53 19.23 1.10
C ALA A 54 13.58 18.34 0.40
N ASN A 55 14.57 17.83 1.15
CA ASN A 55 15.56 16.90 0.62
C ASN A 55 14.92 15.57 0.19
N TYR A 56 13.97 15.05 0.97
CA TYR A 56 13.25 13.82 0.60
C TYR A 56 12.45 13.95 -0.69
N CYS A 57 11.91 15.12 -1.01
CA CYS A 57 11.20 15.37 -2.28
C CYS A 57 12.14 15.62 -3.47
N SER A 58 13.39 16.01 -3.22
CA SER A 58 14.29 16.48 -4.27
C SER A 58 14.80 15.31 -5.13
N PRO A 59 14.75 15.41 -6.47
CA PRO A 59 15.38 14.43 -7.36
C PRO A 59 16.91 14.55 -7.36
N HIS A 60 17.45 15.63 -6.80
CA HIS A 60 18.89 15.88 -6.71
C HIS A 60 19.50 15.44 -5.38
N HIS A 61 18.70 14.83 -4.50
CA HIS A 61 19.17 14.23 -3.25
C HIS A 61 18.87 12.74 -3.22
N ASP A 62 19.84 11.97 -2.75
CA ASP A 62 19.80 10.52 -2.61
C ASP A 62 18.96 10.04 -1.41
N GLN A 63 18.62 10.95 -0.49
CA GLN A 63 17.81 10.65 0.69
C GLN A 63 16.33 10.45 0.35
N PHE A 64 15.75 9.32 0.76
CA PHE A 64 14.31 9.04 0.63
C PHE A 64 13.59 9.22 1.97
N LEU A 65 12.27 9.37 1.90
CA LEU A 65 11.41 9.50 3.06
C LEU A 65 11.51 8.24 3.94
N PRO A 66 11.93 8.36 5.21
CA PRO A 66 11.96 7.24 6.14
C PRO A 66 10.56 6.64 6.37
N ILE A 67 10.48 5.31 6.53
CA ILE A 67 9.21 4.58 6.66
C ILE A 67 8.33 5.08 7.82
N ASP A 68 8.93 5.50 8.93
CA ASP A 68 8.22 6.03 10.10
C ASP A 68 7.55 7.38 9.80
N ILE A 69 8.18 8.20 8.95
CA ILE A 69 7.65 9.49 8.50
C ILE A 69 6.60 9.26 7.42
N LEU A 70 6.85 8.36 6.46
CA LEU A 70 5.87 7.94 5.45
C LEU A 70 4.56 7.51 6.11
N GLN A 71 4.62 6.56 7.05
CA GLN A 71 3.43 6.05 7.75
C GLN A 71 2.63 7.18 8.42
N ARG A 72 3.32 8.17 8.98
CA ARG A 72 2.73 9.30 9.69
C ARG A 72 2.08 10.30 8.74
N LEU A 73 2.77 10.67 7.67
CA LEU A 73 2.23 11.58 6.65
C LEU A 73 1.02 10.96 5.93
N GLU A 74 1.11 9.71 5.52
CA GLU A 74 0.00 8.99 4.86
C GLU A 74 -1.23 8.87 5.76
N ARG A 75 -1.02 8.60 7.07
CA ARG A 75 -2.11 8.55 8.04
C ARG A 75 -2.80 9.90 8.22
N VAL A 76 -2.04 10.99 8.31
CA VAL A 76 -2.61 12.34 8.49
C VAL A 76 -3.30 12.83 7.21
N ALA A 77 -2.77 12.46 6.04
CA ALA A 77 -3.35 12.81 4.74
C ALA A 77 -4.52 11.91 4.33
N GLU A 78 -4.77 10.83 5.07
CA GLU A 78 -5.68 9.73 4.72
C GLU A 78 -5.42 9.19 3.30
N ASP A 79 -4.16 9.16 2.91
CA ASP A 79 -3.68 8.87 1.56
C ASP A 79 -2.50 7.93 1.61
N ALA A 80 -2.62 6.75 0.99
CA ALA A 80 -1.56 5.74 1.03
C ALA A 80 -0.84 5.60 -0.32
N ALA A 81 -0.81 6.66 -1.14
CA ALA A 81 -0.27 6.62 -2.49
C ALA A 81 1.21 6.17 -2.57
N LEU A 82 2.04 6.48 -1.58
CA LEU A 82 3.43 6.00 -1.56
C LEU A 82 3.49 4.51 -1.23
N THR A 83 2.71 4.05 -0.25
CA THR A 83 2.60 2.63 0.08
C THR A 83 2.05 1.83 -1.10
N GLU A 84 1.02 2.35 -1.78
CA GLU A 84 0.41 1.72 -2.95
C GLU A 84 1.40 1.64 -4.13
N GLU A 85 2.22 2.68 -4.35
CA GLU A 85 3.28 2.66 -5.36
C GLU A 85 4.37 1.64 -5.02
N LEU A 86 4.79 1.54 -3.75
CA LEU A 86 5.75 0.52 -3.32
C LEU A 86 5.21 -0.89 -3.58
N LEU A 87 3.94 -1.14 -3.25
CA LEU A 87 3.30 -2.43 -3.56
C LEU A 87 3.27 -2.69 -5.07
N ARG A 88 2.90 -1.69 -5.87
CA ARG A 88 2.86 -1.79 -7.34
C ARG A 88 4.22 -2.14 -7.93
N GLN A 89 5.30 -1.55 -7.43
CA GLN A 89 6.68 -1.87 -7.84
C GLN A 89 7.05 -3.33 -7.55
N HIS A 90 6.44 -3.94 -6.54
CA HIS A 90 6.60 -5.35 -6.21
C HIS A 90 5.57 -6.28 -6.88
N GLY A 91 4.70 -5.76 -7.76
CA GLY A 91 3.62 -6.55 -8.37
C GLY A 91 2.53 -6.94 -7.36
N LEU A 92 2.43 -6.23 -6.24
CA LEU A 92 1.43 -6.42 -5.20
C LEU A 92 0.33 -5.37 -5.32
N VAL A 93 -0.85 -5.67 -4.78
CA VAL A 93 -2.00 -4.77 -4.74
C VAL A 93 -2.43 -4.56 -3.29
N ALA A 94 -2.64 -3.31 -2.89
CA ALA A 94 -3.27 -2.99 -1.61
C ALA A 94 -4.78 -3.21 -1.73
N VAL A 95 -5.32 -4.03 -0.84
CA VAL A 95 -6.76 -4.17 -0.66
C VAL A 95 -7.12 -3.52 0.66
N ARG A 96 -7.86 -2.40 0.62
CA ARG A 96 -8.48 -1.82 1.81
C ARG A 96 -9.79 -2.54 2.06
N PRO A 97 -9.90 -3.34 3.14
CA PRO A 97 -11.17 -3.97 3.45
C PRO A 97 -12.23 -2.91 3.70
N GLN A 98 -13.36 -3.01 3.02
CA GLN A 98 -14.57 -2.35 3.49
C GLN A 98 -15.23 -3.32 4.47
N GLY A 99 -15.68 -2.82 5.63
CA GLY A 99 -16.33 -3.67 6.63
C GLY A 99 -17.44 -4.51 6.00
N SER A 100 -17.58 -5.76 6.44
CA SER A 100 -18.61 -6.62 5.87
C SER A 100 -19.98 -6.19 6.39
N PRO A 101 -21.02 -6.09 5.53
CA PRO A 101 -22.39 -5.83 5.99
C PRO A 101 -23.01 -7.02 6.74
N ALA A 102 -22.30 -8.16 6.81
CA ALA A 102 -22.80 -9.39 7.39
C ALA A 102 -22.95 -9.30 8.92
N ALA A 103 -24.13 -9.68 9.43
CA ALA A 103 -24.39 -9.72 10.87
C ALA A 103 -23.50 -10.74 11.62
N SER A 104 -23.04 -11.78 10.94
CA SER A 104 -22.20 -12.86 11.47
C SER A 104 -21.14 -13.34 10.47
N ILE A 105 -20.14 -14.08 10.96
CA ILE A 105 -19.14 -14.74 10.11
C ILE A 105 -19.82 -15.70 9.12
N LEU A 106 -20.82 -16.47 9.58
CA LEU A 106 -21.55 -17.41 8.73
C LEU A 106 -22.30 -16.70 7.60
N SER A 107 -22.99 -15.59 7.89
CA SER A 107 -23.61 -14.76 6.84
C SER A 107 -22.58 -14.15 5.90
N GLY A 108 -21.38 -13.81 6.38
CA GLY A 108 -20.30 -13.30 5.54
C GLY A 108 -19.75 -14.35 4.58
N LEU A 109 -19.62 -15.61 5.04
CA LEU A 109 -19.27 -16.76 4.20
C LEU A 109 -20.35 -17.05 3.15
N ALA A 110 -21.63 -16.93 3.51
CA ALA A 110 -22.73 -17.10 2.57
C ALA A 110 -22.72 -16.02 1.47
N LEU A 111 -22.48 -14.76 1.83
CA LEU A 111 -22.31 -13.68 0.86
C LEU A 111 -21.10 -13.92 -0.04
N LEU A 112 -19.96 -14.33 0.50
CA LEU A 112 -18.79 -14.68 -0.31
C LEU A 112 -19.07 -15.82 -1.30
N ALA A 113 -19.83 -16.83 -0.88
CA ALA A 113 -20.24 -17.93 -1.76
C ALA A 113 -21.19 -17.46 -2.89
N ALA A 114 -22.04 -16.47 -2.62
CA ALA A 114 -22.89 -15.85 -3.64
C ALA A 114 -22.04 -15.13 -4.70
N GLU A 115 -21.11 -14.25 -4.29
CA GLU A 115 -20.19 -13.55 -5.21
C GLU A 115 -19.36 -14.52 -6.06
N MET A 116 -18.89 -15.62 -5.46
CA MET A 116 -18.16 -16.66 -6.20
C MET A 116 -19.06 -17.35 -7.24
N SER A 117 -20.35 -17.55 -6.92
CA SER A 117 -21.30 -18.16 -7.84
C SER A 117 -21.61 -17.23 -9.02
N ASP A 118 -21.70 -15.92 -8.78
CA ASP A 118 -21.86 -14.92 -9.84
C ASP A 118 -20.64 -14.84 -10.75
N LEU A 119 -19.43 -14.85 -10.18
CA LEU A 119 -18.18 -14.95 -10.95
C LEU A 119 -18.17 -16.20 -11.85
N HIS A 120 -18.56 -17.36 -11.31
CA HIS A 120 -18.64 -18.61 -12.08
C HIS A 120 -19.65 -18.51 -13.23
N ARG A 121 -20.82 -17.90 -12.98
CA ARG A 121 -21.85 -17.69 -13.99
C ARG A 121 -21.34 -16.79 -15.12
N VAL A 122 -20.76 -15.63 -14.79
CA VAL A 122 -20.20 -14.70 -15.79
C VAL A 122 -19.06 -15.34 -16.58
N SER A 123 -18.24 -16.15 -15.93
CA SER A 123 -17.16 -16.88 -16.60
C SER A 123 -17.68 -17.95 -17.56
N ALA A 124 -18.76 -18.65 -17.20
CA ALA A 124 -19.39 -19.64 -18.05
C ALA A 124 -20.09 -19.00 -19.27
N GLU A 125 -20.84 -17.92 -19.05
CA GLU A 125 -21.50 -17.13 -20.11
C GLU A 125 -20.47 -16.61 -21.13
N GLY A 126 -19.37 -16.04 -20.65
CA GLY A 126 -18.31 -15.51 -21.52
C GLY A 126 -17.52 -16.58 -22.29
N MET A 127 -17.65 -17.86 -21.91
CA MET A 127 -16.92 -18.98 -22.53
C MET A 127 -17.82 -19.78 -23.50
N GLU A 128 -19.08 -19.39 -23.72
CA GLU A 128 -20.02 -20.15 -24.54
C GLU A 128 -19.54 -20.39 -25.97
N ASP A 129 -18.82 -19.42 -26.56
CA ASP A 129 -18.23 -19.52 -27.90
C ASP A 129 -16.79 -20.08 -27.91
N GLY A 130 -16.30 -20.51 -26.75
CA GLY A 130 -14.97 -21.06 -26.53
C GLY A 130 -13.86 -20.00 -26.44
N GLN A 131 -14.16 -18.69 -26.43
CA GLN A 131 -13.17 -17.63 -26.36
C GLN A 131 -13.60 -16.45 -25.49
N LEU A 132 -12.79 -16.11 -24.49
CA LEU A 132 -13.01 -14.87 -23.72
C LEU A 132 -12.61 -13.64 -24.53
N CYS A 133 -13.60 -12.86 -24.96
CA CYS A 133 -13.35 -11.59 -25.62
C CYS A 133 -12.91 -10.52 -24.60
N ARG A 134 -12.62 -9.31 -25.08
CA ARG A 134 -12.20 -8.20 -24.20
C ARG A 134 -13.28 -7.85 -23.17
N ASP A 135 -14.54 -7.84 -23.60
CA ASP A 135 -15.65 -7.43 -22.74
C ASP A 135 -15.96 -8.50 -21.68
N ASP A 136 -15.80 -9.79 -22.00
CA ASP A 136 -15.93 -10.88 -21.02
C ASP A 136 -14.85 -10.79 -19.95
N LYS A 137 -13.60 -10.53 -20.35
CA LYS A 137 -12.49 -10.34 -19.41
C LYS A 137 -12.75 -9.17 -18.46
N LEU A 138 -13.27 -8.06 -18.98
CA LEU A 138 -13.66 -6.90 -18.16
C LEU A 138 -14.83 -7.20 -17.23
N ARG A 139 -15.80 -8.04 -17.64
CA ARG A 139 -16.86 -8.53 -16.75
C ARG A 139 -16.30 -9.42 -15.65
N ILE A 140 -15.49 -10.43 -16.00
CA ILE A 140 -14.84 -11.35 -15.06
C ILE A 140 -13.96 -10.58 -14.06
N GLU A 141 -13.21 -9.59 -14.52
CA GLU A 141 -12.37 -8.75 -13.67
C GLU A 141 -13.19 -8.00 -12.62
N ARG A 142 -14.36 -7.45 -13.00
CA ARG A 142 -15.27 -6.79 -12.04
C ARG A 142 -15.80 -7.77 -10.98
N GLU A 143 -16.27 -8.94 -11.40
CA GLU A 143 -16.73 -9.98 -10.46
C GLU A 143 -15.60 -10.44 -9.53
N LEU A 144 -14.37 -10.58 -10.03
CA LEU A 144 -13.20 -10.87 -9.20
C LEU A 144 -12.94 -9.76 -8.17
N GLN A 145 -13.10 -8.49 -8.54
CA GLN A 145 -12.97 -7.37 -7.60
C GLN A 145 -14.03 -7.40 -6.51
N ASP A 146 -15.26 -7.81 -6.83
CA ASP A 146 -16.34 -7.96 -5.84
C ASP A 146 -16.07 -9.13 -4.88
N VAL A 147 -15.59 -10.27 -5.38
CA VAL A 147 -15.09 -11.39 -4.55
C VAL A 147 -13.96 -10.95 -3.62
N ILE A 148 -12.95 -10.23 -4.14
CA ILE A 148 -11.83 -9.71 -3.33
C ILE A 148 -12.34 -8.77 -2.23
N ARG A 149 -13.28 -7.89 -2.57
CA ARG A 149 -13.89 -6.95 -1.61
C ARG A 149 -14.60 -7.70 -0.49
N GLN A 150 -15.44 -8.67 -0.84
CA GLN A 150 -16.22 -9.45 0.12
C GLN A 150 -15.33 -10.33 1.02
N ALA A 151 -14.33 -11.00 0.44
CA ALA A 151 -13.37 -11.81 1.18
C ALA A 151 -12.54 -10.94 2.15
N SER A 152 -12.07 -9.78 1.68
CA SER A 152 -11.28 -8.86 2.50
C SER A 152 -12.11 -8.25 3.63
N GLY A 153 -13.36 -7.88 3.37
CA GLY A 153 -14.29 -7.42 4.39
C GLY A 153 -14.56 -8.46 5.47
N LEU A 154 -14.75 -9.73 5.08
CA LEU A 154 -14.91 -10.82 6.04
C LEU A 154 -13.65 -11.04 6.89
N MET A 155 -12.45 -10.96 6.31
CA MET A 155 -11.19 -11.04 7.06
C MET A 155 -11.08 -9.91 8.09
N ALA A 156 -11.42 -8.67 7.70
CA ALA A 156 -11.40 -7.52 8.61
C ALA A 156 -12.37 -7.71 9.79
N ASP A 157 -13.57 -8.22 9.54
CA ASP A 157 -14.55 -8.54 10.58
C ASP A 157 -14.04 -9.59 11.57
N ILE A 158 -13.39 -10.64 11.07
CA ILE A 158 -12.77 -11.68 11.91
C ILE A 158 -11.68 -11.06 12.78
N HIS A 159 -10.77 -10.28 12.20
CA HIS A 159 -9.72 -9.59 12.94
C HIS A 159 -10.28 -8.66 14.01
N ALA A 160 -11.32 -7.89 13.70
CA ALA A 160 -11.99 -7.01 14.66
C ALA A 160 -12.66 -7.77 15.82
N ARG A 161 -13.23 -8.96 15.55
CA ARG A 161 -13.78 -9.83 16.61
C ARG A 161 -12.69 -10.41 17.49
N LEU A 162 -11.56 -10.84 16.93
CA LEU A 162 -10.40 -11.32 17.68
C LEU A 162 -9.79 -10.23 18.58
N ALA A 163 -9.60 -9.02 18.04
CA ALA A 163 -9.08 -7.89 18.81
C ALA A 163 -9.99 -7.54 20.00
N ARG A 164 -11.32 -7.55 19.80
CA ARG A 164 -12.29 -7.35 20.89
C ARG A 164 -12.24 -8.44 21.94
N ALA A 165 -12.11 -9.71 21.54
CA ALA A 165 -11.98 -10.82 22.48
C ALA A 165 -10.69 -10.72 23.31
N ALA A 166 -9.57 -10.36 22.70
CA ALA A 166 -8.31 -10.14 23.40
C ALA A 166 -8.39 -8.96 24.39
N ALA A 167 -9.07 -7.87 24.02
CA ALA A 167 -9.28 -6.72 24.91
C ALA A 167 -10.25 -7.03 26.07
N ALA A 168 -11.22 -7.93 25.87
CA ALA A 168 -12.15 -8.36 26.92
C ALA A 168 -11.52 -9.32 27.95
N PHE A 169 -10.42 -9.99 27.60
CA PHE A 169 -9.68 -10.90 28.49
C PHE A 169 -8.18 -10.61 28.48
N PRO A 170 -7.73 -9.49 29.07
CA PRO A 170 -6.32 -9.15 29.15
C PRO A 170 -5.61 -10.07 30.16
N GLY A 171 -5.12 -11.22 29.69
CA GLY A 171 -4.17 -12.06 30.43
C GLY A 171 -4.60 -13.49 30.76
N ARG A 172 -4.81 -14.35 29.75
CA ARG A 172 -4.55 -15.78 29.94
C ARG A 172 -3.23 -16.17 29.26
N PRO A 173 -2.28 -16.77 29.99
CA PRO A 173 -1.08 -17.36 29.39
C PRO A 173 -1.43 -18.49 28.43
#